data_AF-A0A1F6UGR4-F1
#
_entry.id   AF-A0A1F6UGR4-F1
#
_cell.length_a   1.000
_cell.length_b   1.000
_cell.length_c   1.000
_cell.angle_alpha   90.00
_cell.angle_beta   90.00
_cell.angle_gamma   90.00
#
_symmetry.space_group_name_H-M   'P 1'
#
loop_
_entity.id
_entity.type
_entity.pdbx_description
1 polymer ?
#
loop_
_entity_poly.entity_id
_entity_poly.type
_entity_poly.pdbx_seq_one_letter_code
_entity_poly.pdbx_strand_id
1 'polypeptide(L)'
;MPTQSSLLREIRAAFAQEPRINKNQAAIGLTCHNGTLMITGEVETIAAKKLALAHARTVYGIYNTIDHLQVTPATPAGDGAVRDALCRYLLREPALLDFSVGLHSKGHETILRQASPELPGRIIVEVTGGNIVLNGVVTSLSHKRLCGVFAWWTPGCRNVTNL
;
A
#
# COMPACT_ATOMS: atom_id res chain seq x y z
N MET A 1 -7.63 8.93 -31.22
CA MET A 1 -6.95 8.51 -29.98
C MET A 1 -6.89 9.71 -29.05
N PRO A 2 -7.26 9.60 -27.76
CA PRO A 2 -7.16 10.72 -26.83
C PRO A 2 -5.69 11.15 -26.69
N THR A 3 -5.44 12.45 -26.64
CA THR A 3 -4.09 13.00 -26.44
C THR A 3 -3.73 12.97 -24.96
N GLN A 4 -2.43 12.91 -24.64
CA GLN A 4 -1.94 12.91 -23.25
C GLN A 4 -2.52 14.09 -22.44
N SER A 5 -2.58 15.28 -23.03
CA SER A 5 -3.16 16.47 -22.37
C SER A 5 -4.65 16.32 -22.08
N SER A 6 -5.41 15.71 -22.99
CA SER A 6 -6.84 15.46 -22.79
C SER A 6 -7.11 14.46 -21.65
N LEU A 7 -6.31 13.39 -21.57
CA LEU A 7 -6.39 12.37 -20.52
C LEU A 7 -6.08 12.95 -19.14
N LEU A 8 -4.98 13.69 -19.03
CA LEU A 8 -4.59 14.32 -17.77
C LEU A 8 -5.65 15.32 -17.28
N ARG A 9 -6.26 16.07 -18.20
CA ARG A 9 -7.36 16.99 -17.87
C ARG A 9 -8.60 16.25 -17.38
N GLU A 10 -8.95 15.12 -17.99
CA GLU A 10 -10.09 14.29 -17.59
C GLU A 10 -9.88 13.68 -16.20
N ILE A 11 -8.69 13.14 -15.92
CA ILE A 11 -8.34 12.62 -14.59
C ILE A 11 -8.41 13.73 -13.55
N ARG A 12 -7.89 14.93 -13.87
CA ARG A 12 -7.98 16.09 -12.98
C ARG A 12 -9.44 16.49 -12.72
N ALA A 13 -10.30 16.46 -13.73
CA ALA A 13 -11.72 16.74 -13.56
C ALA A 13 -12.38 15.70 -12.63
N ALA A 14 -12.09 14.40 -12.82
CA ALA A 14 -12.60 13.34 -11.95
C ALA A 14 -12.17 13.53 -10.48
N PHE A 15 -10.90 13.88 -10.24
CA PHE A 15 -10.39 14.12 -8.88
C PHE A 15 -11.03 15.35 -8.22
N ALA A 16 -11.38 16.38 -8.99
CA ALA A 16 -12.04 17.57 -8.47
C ALA A 16 -13.47 17.28 -7.98
N GLN A 17 -14.14 16.28 -8.59
CA GLN A 17 -15.48 15.84 -8.19
C GLN A 17 -15.47 14.95 -6.93
N GLU A 18 -14.31 14.47 -6.49
CA GLU A 18 -14.18 13.63 -5.31
C GLU A 18 -13.77 14.48 -4.08
N PRO A 19 -14.69 14.73 -3.12
CA PRO A 19 -14.41 15.61 -1.99
C PRO A 19 -13.21 15.18 -1.13
N ARG A 20 -12.92 13.88 -1.09
CA ARG A 20 -11.78 13.32 -0.33
C ARG A 20 -10.43 13.53 -1.02
N ILE A 21 -10.42 13.85 -2.31
CA ILE A 21 -9.20 14.09 -3.11
C ILE A 21 -9.01 15.58 -3.35
N ASN A 22 -10.09 16.31 -3.65
CA ASN A 22 -10.08 17.70 -4.11
C ASN A 22 -9.20 18.61 -3.24
N LYS A 23 -9.32 18.50 -1.91
CA LYS A 23 -8.56 19.35 -0.96
C LYS A 23 -7.06 19.39 -1.22
N ASN A 24 -6.45 18.26 -1.58
CA ASN A 24 -5.01 18.14 -1.79
C ASN A 24 -4.66 17.69 -3.23
N GLN A 25 -5.55 17.93 -4.18
CA GLN A 25 -5.33 17.50 -5.56
C GLN A 25 -4.05 18.08 -6.18
N ALA A 26 -3.65 19.30 -5.77
CA ALA A 26 -2.42 19.95 -6.22
C ALA A 26 -1.14 19.19 -5.84
N ALA A 27 -1.16 18.45 -4.72
CA ALA A 27 -0.05 17.62 -4.28
C ALA A 27 0.09 16.31 -5.09
N ILE A 28 -0.93 15.95 -5.88
CA ILE A 28 -0.93 14.76 -6.70
C ILE A 28 -0.30 15.08 -8.05
N GLY A 29 0.85 14.49 -8.36
CA GLY A 29 1.48 14.55 -9.67
C GLY A 29 0.87 13.52 -10.61
N LEU A 30 0.61 13.91 -11.86
CA LEU A 30 0.07 13.03 -12.89
C LEU A 30 0.93 13.14 -14.15
N THR A 31 1.47 12.01 -14.61
CA THR A 31 2.19 11.91 -15.88
C THR A 31 1.65 10.72 -16.64
N CYS A 32 1.42 10.86 -17.94
CA CYS A 32 0.86 9.79 -18.75
C CYS A 32 1.72 9.62 -19.99
N HIS A 33 2.09 8.38 -20.32
CA HIS A 33 2.86 8.07 -21.51
C HIS A 33 2.33 6.76 -22.11
N ASN A 34 1.91 6.79 -23.38
CA ASN A 34 1.36 5.64 -24.11
C ASN A 34 0.29 4.86 -23.33
N GLY A 35 -0.66 5.58 -22.71
CA GLY A 35 -1.73 4.99 -21.91
C GLY A 35 -1.30 4.37 -20.57
N THR A 36 -0.04 4.55 -20.17
CA THR A 36 0.44 4.27 -18.81
C THR A 36 0.43 5.57 -18.00
N LEU A 37 -0.40 5.61 -16.96
CA LEU A 37 -0.48 6.72 -16.03
C LEU A 37 0.41 6.45 -14.82
N MET A 38 1.31 7.37 -14.49
CA MET A 38 2.03 7.39 -13.23
C MET A 38 1.45 8.48 -12.33
N ILE A 39 1.05 8.06 -11.13
CA ILE A 39 0.48 8.94 -10.09
C ILE A 39 1.49 9.03 -8.96
N THR A 40 1.91 10.25 -8.62
CA THR A 40 2.90 10.53 -7.56
C THR A 40 2.33 11.55 -6.57
N GLY A 41 3.03 11.73 -5.44
CA GLY A 41 2.71 12.75 -4.45
C GLY A 41 2.24 12.17 -3.13
N GLU A 42 1.64 13.01 -2.29
CA GLU A 42 1.12 12.62 -0.99
C GLU A 42 -0.36 12.97 -0.82
N VAL A 43 -1.08 12.16 -0.05
CA VAL A 43 -2.47 12.39 0.35
C VAL A 43 -2.67 12.09 1.84
N GLU A 44 -3.63 12.76 2.47
CA GLU A 44 -3.84 12.66 3.92
C GLU A 44 -4.45 11.33 4.38
N THR A 45 -5.15 10.62 3.50
CA THR A 45 -5.90 9.42 3.89
C THR A 45 -5.76 8.27 2.91
N ILE A 46 -5.85 7.05 3.43
CA ILE A 46 -5.90 5.82 2.62
C ILE A 46 -7.09 5.87 1.65
N ALA A 47 -8.22 6.41 2.09
CA ALA A 47 -9.40 6.57 1.25
C ALA A 47 -9.12 7.46 0.03
N ALA A 48 -8.49 8.63 0.24
CA ALA A 48 -8.09 9.52 -0.85
C ALA A 48 -7.16 8.81 -1.84
N LYS A 49 -6.16 8.07 -1.33
CA LYS A 49 -5.24 7.27 -2.18
C LYS A 49 -6.00 6.25 -3.02
N LYS A 50 -6.86 5.44 -2.40
CA LYS A 50 -7.62 4.39 -3.10
C LYS A 50 -8.60 4.95 -4.11
N LEU A 51 -9.28 6.05 -3.79
CA LEU A 51 -10.20 6.73 -4.70
C LEU A 51 -9.46 7.35 -5.89
N ALA A 52 -8.30 7.97 -5.67
CA ALA A 52 -7.49 8.53 -6.76
C ALA A 52 -7.09 7.43 -7.76
N LEU A 53 -6.64 6.28 -7.27
CA LEU A 53 -6.31 5.14 -8.11
C LEU A 53 -7.54 4.55 -8.82
N ALA A 54 -8.69 4.49 -8.16
CA ALA A 54 -9.93 3.97 -8.75
C ALA A 54 -10.43 4.89 -9.88
N HIS A 55 -10.54 6.20 -9.61
CA HIS A 55 -10.97 7.20 -10.60
C HIS A 55 -10.01 7.29 -11.79
N ALA A 56 -8.70 7.16 -11.55
CA ALA A 56 -7.72 7.14 -12.63
C ALA A 56 -7.91 5.95 -13.58
N ARG A 57 -8.30 4.78 -13.05
CA ARG A 57 -8.51 3.55 -13.83
C ARG A 57 -9.80 3.56 -14.63
N THR A 58 -10.75 4.45 -14.33
CA THR A 58 -12.00 4.56 -15.08
C THR A 58 -11.89 5.43 -16.34
N VAL A 59 -10.80 6.19 -16.49
CA VAL A 59 -10.59 7.08 -17.63
C VAL A 59 -10.22 6.28 -18.88
N TYR A 60 -10.98 6.47 -19.95
CA TYR A 60 -10.78 5.77 -21.21
C TYR A 60 -9.41 6.12 -21.83
N GLY A 61 -8.64 5.10 -22.22
CA GLY A 61 -7.29 5.26 -22.78
C GLY A 61 -6.16 5.11 -21.76
N ILE A 62 -6.48 4.91 -20.47
CA ILE A 62 -5.53 4.43 -19.46
C ILE A 62 -5.59 2.90 -19.41
N TYR A 63 -4.49 2.24 -19.77
CA TYR A 63 -4.36 0.78 -19.75
C TYR A 63 -3.57 0.27 -18.55
N ASN A 64 -2.65 1.11 -18.04
CA ASN A 64 -1.83 0.77 -16.89
C ASN A 64 -1.72 1.96 -15.95
N THR A 65 -1.66 1.69 -14.64
CA THR A 65 -1.50 2.72 -13.62
C THR A 65 -0.38 2.34 -12.66
N ILE A 66 0.67 3.14 -12.64
CA ILE A 66 1.81 3.04 -11.72
C ILE A 66 1.49 3.91 -10.50
N ASP A 67 1.33 3.26 -9.36
CA ASP A 67 1.05 3.90 -8.07
C ASP A 67 2.33 4.22 -7.31
N HIS A 68 2.71 5.50 -7.32
CA HIS A 68 3.72 6.07 -6.42
C HIS A 68 3.11 7.10 -5.47
N LEU A 69 1.78 7.09 -5.29
CA LEU A 69 1.09 7.96 -4.37
C LEU A 69 1.33 7.47 -2.94
N GLN A 70 1.59 8.36 -1.99
CA GLN A 70 1.87 7.99 -0.60
C GLN A 70 0.83 8.58 0.33
N VAL A 71 0.53 7.89 1.43
CA VAL A 71 -0.29 8.45 2.51
C VAL A 71 0.63 9.19 3.47
N THR A 72 0.33 10.45 3.76
CA THR A 72 1.03 11.21 4.80
C THR A 72 0.61 10.64 6.17
N PRO A 73 1.53 10.08 6.96
CA PRO A 73 1.18 9.45 8.22
C PRO A 73 0.87 10.52 9.26
N ALA A 74 -0.20 10.33 10.04
CA ALA A 74 -0.60 11.26 11.10
C ALA A 74 0.48 11.44 12.19
N THR A 75 1.30 10.42 12.41
CA THR A 75 2.44 10.46 13.33
C THR A 75 3.67 9.97 12.59
N PRO A 76 4.72 10.80 12.43
CA PRO A 76 6.00 10.34 11.90
C PRO A 76 6.56 9.22 12.78
N ALA A 77 6.95 8.11 12.16
CA ALA A 77 7.60 6.99 12.82
C ALA A 77 8.76 6.51 11.95
N GLY A 78 9.88 6.14 12.57
CA GLY A 78 10.98 5.48 11.87
C GLY A 78 10.60 4.05 11.49
N ASP A 79 11.26 3.50 10.47
CA ASP A 79 10.95 2.17 9.93
C ASP A 79 10.96 1.06 10.99
N GLY A 80 11.87 1.14 11.97
CA GLY A 80 11.88 0.22 13.11
C GLY A 80 10.58 0.24 13.91
N ALA A 81 10.06 1.43 14.23
CA ALA A 81 8.82 1.57 14.99
C ALA A 81 7.59 1.09 14.20
N VAL A 82 7.54 1.39 12.89
CA VAL A 82 6.49 0.89 11.98
C VAL A 82 6.52 -0.63 11.93
N ARG A 83 7.70 -1.21 11.70
CA ARG A 83 7.91 -2.66 11.65
C ARG A 83 7.50 -3.34 12.95
N ASP A 84 7.97 -2.84 14.08
CA ASP A 84 7.70 -3.44 15.39
C ASP A 84 6.22 -3.36 15.74
N ALA A 85 5.53 -2.27 15.36
CA ALA A 85 4.09 -2.15 15.52
C ALA A 85 3.31 -3.17 14.67
N LEU A 86 3.66 -3.32 13.39
CA LEU A 86 3.03 -4.30 12.51
C LEU A 86 3.27 -5.74 13.00
N CYS A 87 4.51 -6.10 13.32
CA CYS A 87 4.84 -7.41 13.85
C CYS A 87 4.03 -7.72 15.12
N ARG A 88 3.82 -6.72 16.00
CA ARG A 88 2.98 -6.89 17.18
C ARG A 88 1.52 -7.23 16.85
N TYR A 89 0.95 -6.65 15.80
CA TYR A 89 -0.41 -7.01 15.34
C TYR A 89 -0.43 -8.44 14.79
N LEU A 90 0.49 -8.78 13.88
CA LEU A 90 0.56 -10.11 13.26
C LEU A 90 0.80 -11.24 14.27
N LEU A 91 1.64 -10.99 15.27
CA LEU A 91 1.96 -11.98 16.30
C LEU A 91 0.80 -12.21 17.26
N ARG A 92 -0.07 -11.21 17.48
CA ARG A 92 -1.20 -11.31 18.43
C ARG A 92 -2.50 -11.78 17.78
N GLU A 93 -2.56 -11.84 16.46
CA GLU A 93 -3.77 -12.23 15.73
C GLU A 93 -4.00 -13.76 15.78
N PRO A 94 -5.12 -14.23 16.37
CA PRO A 94 -5.44 -15.66 16.44
C PRO A 94 -5.50 -16.34 15.08
N ALA A 95 -6.05 -15.66 14.06
CA ALA A 95 -6.13 -16.20 12.71
C ALA A 95 -4.75 -16.41 12.05
N LEU A 96 -3.67 -15.90 12.64
CA LEU A 96 -2.32 -15.98 12.09
C LEU A 96 -1.36 -16.85 12.93
N LEU A 97 -1.85 -17.55 13.96
CA LEU A 97 -1.00 -18.34 14.87
C LEU A 97 -0.21 -19.44 14.16
N ASP A 98 -0.80 -20.06 13.14
CA ASP A 98 -0.21 -21.14 12.35
C ASP A 98 0.75 -20.64 11.25
N PHE A 99 1.13 -19.36 11.29
CA PHE A 99 2.05 -18.75 10.31
C PHE A 99 3.35 -18.34 10.98
N SER A 100 4.46 -18.65 10.30
CA SER A 100 5.76 -18.09 10.64
C SER A 100 5.71 -16.59 10.35
N VAL A 101 6.10 -15.78 11.32
CA VAL A 101 6.17 -14.32 11.15
C VAL A 101 7.62 -13.92 11.28
N GLY A 102 8.14 -13.27 10.24
CA GLY A 102 9.50 -12.78 10.20
C GLY A 102 9.58 -11.36 9.67
N LEU A 103 10.77 -10.80 9.75
CA LEU A 103 11.10 -9.51 9.18
C LEU A 103 12.34 -9.62 8.31
N HIS A 104 12.39 -8.81 7.25
CA HIS A 104 13.57 -8.60 6.45
C HIS A 104 14.13 -7.21 6.75
N SER A 105 15.43 -7.12 7.07
CA SER A 105 16.11 -5.87 7.34
C SER A 105 17.56 -5.96 6.91
N LYS A 106 18.01 -5.02 6.06
CA LYS A 106 19.40 -4.92 5.59
C LYS A 106 19.95 -6.25 5.02
N GLY A 107 19.15 -6.98 4.26
CA GLY A 107 19.55 -8.26 3.65
C GLY A 107 19.41 -9.48 4.56
N HIS A 108 19.03 -9.30 5.83
CA HIS A 108 18.89 -10.40 6.79
C HIS A 108 17.43 -10.62 7.15
N GLU A 109 16.98 -11.89 7.08
CA GLU A 109 15.68 -12.33 7.55
C GLU A 109 15.80 -12.79 9.01
N THR A 110 14.92 -12.30 9.88
CA THR A 110 14.81 -12.71 11.28
C THR A 110 13.41 -13.22 11.54
N ILE A 111 13.30 -14.47 11.98
CA ILE A 111 12.00 -15.06 12.30
C ILE A 111 11.66 -14.77 13.77
N LEU A 112 10.48 -14.20 13.99
CA LEU A 112 9.96 -13.85 15.32
C LEU A 112 9.07 -14.96 15.90
N ARG A 113 8.31 -15.64 15.04
CA ARG A 113 7.54 -16.84 15.37
C ARG A 113 7.74 -17.87 14.28
N GLN A 114 8.04 -19.10 14.65
CA GLN A 114 7.99 -20.25 13.76
C GLN A 114 6.63 -20.95 13.91
N ALA A 115 5.99 -21.25 12.78
CA ALA A 115 4.80 -22.09 12.72
C ALA A 115 5.15 -23.58 12.86
N SER A 116 4.11 -24.40 13.01
CA SER A 116 4.23 -25.85 12.92
C SER A 116 4.82 -26.28 11.56
N PRO A 117 5.70 -27.29 11.51
CA PRO A 117 6.25 -27.82 10.26
C PRO A 117 5.20 -28.30 9.25
N GLU A 118 4.00 -28.60 9.73
CA GLU A 118 2.91 -29.18 8.94
C GLU A 118 2.20 -28.15 8.04
N LEU A 119 2.24 -26.86 8.41
CA LEU A 119 1.59 -25.77 7.68
C LEU A 119 2.62 -24.65 7.43
N PRO A 120 3.32 -24.64 6.28
CA PRO A 120 4.48 -23.77 6.04
C PRO A 120 4.12 -22.32 5.70
N GLY A 121 2.97 -21.83 6.15
CA GLY A 121 2.55 -20.46 5.93
C GLY A 121 3.58 -19.49 6.53
N ARG A 122 3.98 -18.47 5.76
CA ARG A 122 4.98 -17.48 6.16
C ARG A 122 4.55 -16.08 5.80
N ILE A 123 4.79 -15.13 6.70
CA ILE A 123 4.56 -13.70 6.51
C ILE A 123 5.85 -12.98 6.87
N ILE A 124 6.47 -12.36 5.87
CA ILE A 124 7.71 -11.60 6.02
C ILE A 124 7.40 -10.12 5.83
N VAL A 125 7.79 -9.32 6.81
CA VAL A 125 7.59 -7.88 6.84
C VAL A 125 8.89 -7.16 6.47
N GLU A 126 8.83 -6.28 5.49
CA GLU A 126 9.88 -5.32 5.19
C GLU A 126 9.31 -3.90 5.28
N VAL A 127 10.08 -2.98 5.86
CA VAL A 127 9.69 -1.57 5.96
C VAL A 127 10.84 -0.67 5.52
N THR A 128 10.57 0.19 4.54
CA THR A 128 11.52 1.19 4.04
C THR A 128 10.82 2.53 3.79
N GLY A 129 11.21 3.56 4.52
CA GLY A 129 10.61 4.90 4.45
C GLY A 129 9.10 4.91 4.71
N GLY A 130 8.62 4.07 5.63
CA GLY A 130 7.20 3.88 5.91
C GLY A 130 6.42 3.10 4.84
N ASN A 131 7.06 2.61 3.77
CA ASN A 131 6.46 1.66 2.84
C ASN A 131 6.58 0.25 3.42
N ILE A 132 5.46 -0.42 3.62
CA ILE A 132 5.40 -1.79 4.10
C ILE A 132 5.29 -2.74 2.91
N VAL A 133 6.17 -3.72 2.86
CA VAL A 133 6.05 -4.86 1.94
C VAL A 133 5.76 -6.11 2.76
N LEU A 134 4.65 -6.76 2.44
CA LEU A 134 4.28 -8.07 2.96
C LEU A 134 4.61 -9.12 1.89
N ASN A 135 5.48 -10.05 2.26
CA ASN A 135 5.93 -11.18 1.43
C ASN A 135 5.58 -12.51 2.09
N GLY A 136 5.55 -13.58 1.30
CA GLY A 136 5.42 -14.95 1.80
C GLY A 136 4.20 -15.68 1.22
N VAL A 137 3.69 -16.64 1.98
CA VAL A 137 2.60 -17.53 1.55
C VAL A 137 1.60 -17.65 2.68
N VAL A 138 0.34 -17.32 2.38
CA VAL A 138 -0.80 -17.52 3.28
C VAL A 138 -1.82 -18.46 2.65
N THR A 139 -2.62 -19.13 3.47
CA THR A 139 -3.52 -20.22 3.01
C THR A 139 -4.85 -19.72 2.42
N SER A 140 -5.18 -18.44 2.55
CA SER A 140 -6.44 -17.89 2.03
C SER A 140 -6.36 -16.40 1.67
N LEU A 141 -7.28 -15.96 0.81
CA LEU A 141 -7.45 -14.54 0.50
C LEU A 141 -7.84 -13.71 1.73
N SER A 142 -8.56 -14.31 2.69
CA SER A 142 -8.94 -13.66 3.95
C SER A 142 -7.69 -13.35 4.79
N HIS A 143 -6.76 -14.31 4.93
CA HIS A 143 -5.47 -14.07 5.60
C HIS A 143 -4.66 -12.97 4.89
N LYS A 144 -4.62 -13.02 3.55
CA LYS A 144 -3.92 -11.99 2.76
C LYS A 144 -4.50 -10.59 3.02
N ARG A 145 -5.83 -10.47 3.01
CA ARG A 145 -6.53 -9.20 3.27
C ARG A 145 -6.32 -8.71 4.71
N LEU A 146 -6.40 -9.61 5.69
CA LEU A 146 -6.17 -9.29 7.09
C LEU A 146 -4.76 -8.72 7.33
N CYS A 147 -3.73 -9.35 6.76
CA CYS A 147 -2.36 -8.83 6.82
C CYS A 147 -2.27 -7.42 6.19
N GLY A 148 -2.93 -7.21 5.06
CA GLY A 148 -3.00 -5.91 4.40
C GLY A 148 -3.69 -4.84 5.26
N VAL A 149 -4.76 -5.20 5.97
CA VAL A 149 -5.46 -4.29 6.90
C VAL A 149 -4.54 -3.89 8.06
N PHE A 150 -3.85 -4.84 8.68
CA PHE A 150 -2.89 -4.52 9.75
C PHE A 150 -1.74 -3.64 9.27
N ALA A 151 -1.21 -3.88 8.07
CA ALA A 151 -0.19 -3.01 7.50
C ALA A 151 -0.72 -1.57 7.32
N TRP A 152 -1.90 -1.39 6.73
CA TRP A 152 -2.50 -0.05 6.57
C TRP A 152 -2.83 0.64 7.89
N TRP A 153 -3.19 -0.10 8.93
CA TRP A 153 -3.46 0.43 10.28
C TRP A 153 -2.21 0.67 11.12
N THR A 154 -1.03 0.29 10.61
CA THR A 154 0.22 0.50 11.34
C THR A 154 0.58 1.99 11.35
N PRO A 155 0.76 2.61 12.53
CA PRO A 155 1.19 4.00 12.62
C PRO A 155 2.50 4.23 11.86
N GLY A 156 2.57 5.31 11.08
CA GLY A 156 3.73 5.62 10.22
C GLY A 156 3.71 4.94 8.85
N CYS A 157 2.73 4.06 8.57
CA CYS A 157 2.56 3.47 7.25
C CYS A 157 2.18 4.54 6.21
N ARG A 158 2.93 4.57 5.10
CA ARG A 158 2.72 5.45 3.95
C ARG A 158 2.17 4.70 2.74
N ASN A 159 2.58 3.45 2.58
CA ASN A 159 2.10 2.57 1.53
C ASN A 159 2.19 1.10 1.95
N VAL A 160 1.38 0.25 1.32
CA VAL A 160 1.42 -1.20 1.50
C VAL A 160 1.46 -1.90 0.15
N THR A 161 2.45 -2.76 -0.02
CA THR A 161 2.53 -3.75 -1.10
C THR A 161 2.33 -5.12 -0.47
N ASN A 162 1.29 -5.84 -0.90
CA ASN A 162 0.93 -7.16 -0.35
C ASN A 162 1.04 -8.23 -1.45
N LEU A 163 2.21 -8.86 -1.51
CA LEU A 163 2.62 -9.76 -2.59
C LEU A 163 2.01 -11.15 -2.48
#